data_AF-A0A1F4W0S9-F1
#
_entry.id   AF-A0A1F4W0S9-F1
#
_cell.length_a   1.000
_cell.length_b   1.000
_cell.length_c   1.000
_cell.angle_alpha   90.00
_cell.angle_beta   90.00
_cell.angle_gamma   90.00
#
_symmetry.space_group_name_H-M   'P 1'
#
loop_
_entity.id
_entity.type
_entity.pdbx_description
1 polymer ?
#
loop_
_entity_poly.entity_id
_entity_poly.type
_entity_poly.pdbx_seq_one_letter_code
_entity_poly.pdbx_strand_id
1 'polypeptide(L)'
;MAQKEKIKVFENNPIPSGNIFKFIDSLFNKDRVGTYKELTSLAKDDVDNFYIFSMILYGLRNLIHADIKSVKFQQMQSFQQTKLSQQTKKFGESKLKNLLEELYLLDKRVKTGEIDADLMITIAIEKVLC
;
A
#
# COMPACT_ATOMS: atom_id res chain seq x y z
N MET A 1 -55.52 15.07 13.14
CA MET A 1 -54.76 14.06 12.38
C MET A 1 -53.45 14.71 11.95
N ALA A 2 -52.33 14.38 12.61
CA ALA A 2 -51.03 14.98 12.31
C ALA A 2 -50.40 14.27 11.10
N GLN A 3 -50.10 15.02 10.04
CA GLN A 3 -49.39 14.52 8.86
C GLN A 3 -47.91 14.31 9.23
N LYS A 4 -47.42 13.07 9.12
CA LYS A 4 -45.99 12.74 9.20
C LYS A 4 -45.31 13.27 7.95
N GLU A 5 -44.57 14.37 8.07
CA GLU A 5 -43.65 14.81 7.03
C GLU A 5 -42.59 13.74 6.79
N LYS A 6 -42.49 13.25 5.54
CA LYS A 6 -41.42 12.33 5.14
C LYS A 6 -40.15 13.14 4.91
N ILE A 7 -39.29 13.19 5.93
CA ILE A 7 -37.95 13.76 5.81
C ILE A 7 -37.15 12.89 4.83
N LYS A 8 -36.68 13.50 3.74
CA LYS A 8 -35.80 12.86 2.76
C LYS A 8 -34.36 13.20 3.15
N VAL A 9 -33.68 12.23 3.79
CA VAL A 9 -32.26 12.37 4.14
C VAL A 9 -31.44 12.24 2.85
N PHE A 10 -30.68 13.28 2.52
CA PHE A 10 -29.68 13.24 1.46
C PHE A 10 -28.34 12.87 2.11
N GLU A 11 -27.95 11.61 2.02
CA GLU A 11 -26.61 11.18 2.40
C GLU A 11 -25.62 11.67 1.33
N ASN A 12 -24.88 12.72 1.66
CA ASN A 12 -23.78 13.20 0.83
C ASN A 12 -22.56 12.32 1.11
N ASN A 13 -22.57 11.09 0.59
CA ASN A 13 -21.42 10.21 0.70
C ASN A 13 -20.27 10.79 -0.13
N PRO A 14 -19.15 11.21 0.49
CA PRO A 14 -18.02 11.74 -0.25
C PRO A 14 -17.50 10.66 -1.21
N ILE A 15 -17.21 11.07 -2.44
CA ILE A 15 -16.60 10.16 -3.43
C ILE A 15 -15.19 9.81 -2.92
N PRO A 16 -14.87 8.51 -2.72
CA PRO A 16 -13.54 8.11 -2.28
C PRO A 16 -12.46 8.71 -3.19
N SER A 17 -11.53 9.43 -2.58
CA SER A 17 -10.45 10.14 -3.27
C SER A 17 -9.16 9.33 -3.34
N GLY A 18 -8.97 8.41 -2.39
CA GLY A 18 -7.83 7.54 -2.24
C GLY A 18 -7.85 6.38 -3.23
N ASN A 19 -6.70 6.11 -3.84
CA ASN A 19 -6.50 4.94 -4.67
C ASN A 19 -5.29 4.15 -4.15
N ILE A 20 -5.58 3.01 -3.53
CA ILE A 20 -4.55 2.16 -2.93
C ILE A 20 -3.50 1.69 -3.96
N PHE A 21 -3.90 1.46 -5.21
CA PHE A 21 -2.96 1.09 -6.27
C PHE A 21 -2.05 2.25 -6.67
N LYS A 22 -2.55 3.50 -6.71
CA LYS A 22 -1.70 4.69 -6.93
C LYS A 22 -0.69 4.88 -5.80
N PHE A 23 -1.10 4.64 -4.56
CA PHE A 23 -0.19 4.64 -3.41
C PHE A 23 0.93 3.61 -3.57
N ILE A 24 0.57 2.35 -3.84
CA ILE A 24 1.55 1.26 -4.06
C ILE A 24 2.47 1.59 -5.24
N ASP A 25 1.93 2.14 -6.32
CA ASP A 25 2.70 2.50 -7.50
C ASP A 25 3.69 3.61 -7.21
N SER A 26 3.28 4.65 -6.48
CA SER A 26 4.16 5.74 -6.07
C SER A 26 5.28 5.24 -5.15
N LEU A 27 4.92 4.42 -4.17
CA LEU A 27 5.84 3.84 -3.19
C LEU A 27 6.95 3.02 -3.85
N PHE A 28 6.59 2.03 -4.65
CA PHE A 28 7.58 1.16 -5.32
C PHE A 28 8.25 1.83 -6.52
N ASN A 29 7.75 2.97 -6.99
CA ASN A 29 8.49 3.84 -7.91
C ASN A 29 9.49 4.76 -7.22
N LYS A 30 9.63 4.69 -5.88
CA LYS A 30 10.49 5.57 -5.08
C LYS A 30 10.07 7.05 -5.16
N ASP A 31 8.81 7.33 -5.49
CA ASP A 31 8.26 8.68 -5.49
C ASP A 31 7.75 9.03 -4.08
N ARG A 32 8.65 9.59 -3.26
CA ARG A 32 8.35 9.98 -1.87
C ARG A 32 7.19 10.97 -1.78
N VAL A 33 7.17 11.99 -2.64
CA VAL A 33 6.14 13.05 -2.61
C VAL A 33 4.79 12.48 -3.02
N GLY A 34 4.74 11.71 -4.12
CA GLY A 34 3.53 11.02 -4.55
C GLY A 34 3.01 10.04 -3.49
N THR A 35 3.91 9.30 -2.83
CA THR A 35 3.55 8.34 -1.79
C THR A 35 2.81 9.00 -0.63
N TYR A 36 3.35 10.06 -0.04
CA TYR A 36 2.72 10.75 1.08
C TYR A 36 1.45 11.50 0.68
N LYS A 37 1.38 11.99 -0.56
CA LYS A 37 0.16 12.57 -1.12
C LYS A 37 -0.96 11.54 -1.19
N GLU A 38 -0.70 10.36 -1.74
CA GLU A 38 -1.72 9.30 -1.83
C GLU A 38 -2.07 8.74 -0.44
N LEU A 39 -1.11 8.62 0.48
CA LEU A 39 -1.39 8.27 1.88
C LEU A 39 -2.35 9.27 2.54
N THR A 40 -2.15 10.57 2.30
CA THR A 40 -3.04 11.60 2.82
C THR A 40 -4.47 11.43 2.30
N SER A 41 -4.63 11.07 1.03
CA SER A 41 -5.95 10.78 0.44
C SER A 41 -6.58 9.52 1.06
N LEU A 42 -5.80 8.46 1.26
CA LEU A 42 -6.27 7.23 1.92
C LEU A 42 -6.69 7.47 3.38
N ALA A 43 -5.96 8.32 4.11
CA ALA A 43 -6.29 8.68 5.49
C ALA A 43 -7.58 9.51 5.57
N LYS A 44 -7.84 10.40 4.60
CA LYS A 44 -9.11 11.16 4.51
C LYS A 44 -10.32 10.27 4.22
N ASP A 45 -10.08 9.14 3.56
CA ASP A 45 -11.09 8.14 3.26
C ASP A 45 -11.21 7.08 4.37
N ASP A 46 -10.58 7.30 5.54
CA ASP A 46 -10.57 6.40 6.71
C ASP A 46 -10.14 4.96 6.35
N VAL A 47 -9.21 4.81 5.40
CA VAL A 47 -8.71 3.50 4.99
C VAL A 47 -7.86 2.90 6.11
N ASP A 48 -8.20 1.68 6.53
CA ASP A 48 -7.52 0.97 7.60
C ASP A 48 -6.01 0.77 7.35
N ASN A 49 -5.20 1.06 8.38
CA ASN A 49 -3.75 0.96 8.30
C ASN A 49 -3.29 -0.48 8.01
N PHE A 50 -3.90 -1.50 8.62
CA PHE A 50 -3.51 -2.89 8.34
C PHE A 50 -3.83 -3.28 6.89
N TYR A 51 -4.91 -2.78 6.32
CA TYR A 51 -5.19 -2.93 4.89
C TYR A 51 -4.12 -2.26 4.03
N ILE A 52 -3.77 -0.99 4.29
CA ILE A 52 -2.69 -0.30 3.56
C ILE A 52 -1.39 -1.09 3.65
N PHE A 53 -1.03 -1.55 4.84
CA PHE A 53 0.18 -2.34 5.07
C PHE A 53 0.14 -3.68 4.33
N SER A 54 -1.00 -4.36 4.32
CA SER A 54 -1.18 -5.61 3.55
C SER A 54 -0.95 -5.39 2.05
N MET A 55 -1.29 -4.20 1.54
CA MET A 55 -1.07 -3.81 0.15
C MET A 55 0.39 -3.48 -0.14
N ILE A 56 1.13 -2.93 0.84
CA ILE A 56 2.60 -2.78 0.75
C ILE A 56 3.24 -4.16 0.63
N LEU A 57 2.87 -5.11 1.49
CA LEU A 57 3.37 -6.49 1.41
C LEU A 57 3.00 -7.16 0.08
N TYR A 58 1.79 -6.92 -0.44
CA TYR A 58 1.38 -7.42 -1.75
C TYR A 58 2.28 -6.89 -2.86
N GLY A 59 2.54 -5.57 -2.90
CA GLY A 59 3.44 -4.96 -3.88
C GLY A 59 4.87 -5.52 -3.78
N LEU A 60 5.40 -5.65 -2.56
CA LEU A 60 6.73 -6.22 -2.32
C LEU A 60 6.83 -7.67 -2.81
N ARG A 61 5.83 -8.51 -2.52
CA ARG A 61 5.81 -9.91 -2.99
C ARG A 61 5.80 -9.97 -4.51
N ASN A 62 5.07 -9.08 -5.18
CA ASN A 62 5.07 -9.01 -6.64
C ASN A 62 6.44 -8.61 -7.20
N LEU A 63 7.15 -7.68 -6.54
CA LEU A 63 8.54 -7.37 -6.91
C LEU A 63 9.45 -8.58 -6.72
N ILE A 64 9.34 -9.31 -5.62
CA ILE A 64 10.12 -10.53 -5.39
C ILE A 64 9.85 -11.57 -6.49
N HIS A 65 8.58 -11.79 -6.84
CA HIS A 65 8.21 -12.69 -7.93
C HIS A 65 8.84 -12.28 -9.27
N ALA A 66 8.93 -10.96 -9.53
CA ALA A 66 9.52 -10.39 -10.73
C ALA A 66 11.06 -10.44 -10.72
N ASP A 67 11.67 -10.33 -9.55
CA ASP A 67 13.11 -10.41 -9.33
C ASP A 67 13.62 -11.84 -9.63
N ILE A 68 12.99 -12.85 -9.00
CA ILE A 68 13.35 -14.26 -9.20
C ILE A 68 12.77 -14.88 -10.47
N LYS A 69 12.07 -14.11 -11.31
CA LYS A 69 11.40 -14.57 -12.54
C LYS A 69 10.52 -15.81 -12.35
N SER A 70 9.77 -15.85 -11.25
CA SER A 70 8.91 -16.99 -10.90
C SER A 70 7.81 -17.27 -11.94
N VAL A 71 7.25 -18.49 -11.93
CA VAL A 71 6.09 -18.88 -12.77
C VAL A 71 4.93 -17.90 -12.62
N LYS A 72 4.63 -17.46 -11.39
CA LYS A 72 3.58 -16.49 -11.12
C LYS A 72 3.82 -15.17 -11.86
N PHE A 73 5.06 -14.69 -11.92
CA PHE A 73 5.42 -13.49 -12.68
C PHE A 73 5.22 -13.68 -14.18
N GLN A 74 5.60 -14.84 -14.73
CA GLN A 74 5.41 -15.17 -16.14
C GLN A 74 3.93 -15.24 -16.55
N GLN A 75 3.04 -15.59 -15.61
CA GLN A 75 1.59 -15.62 -15.81
C GLN A 75 0.91 -14.25 -15.69
N MET A 76 1.62 -13.20 -15.24
CA MET A 76 1.06 -11.84 -15.17
C MET A 76 0.90 -11.23 -16.56
N GLN A 77 0.02 -10.24 -16.71
CA GLN A 77 -0.13 -9.49 -17.97
C GLN A 77 1.16 -8.74 -18.34
N SER A 78 1.44 -8.57 -19.65
CA SER A 78 2.67 -7.94 -20.16
C SER A 78 2.92 -6.54 -19.59
N PHE A 79 1.87 -5.76 -19.35
CA PHE A 79 1.96 -4.46 -18.70
C PHE A 79 2.48 -4.57 -17.26
N GLN A 80 1.95 -5.50 -16.47
CA GLN A 80 2.39 -5.73 -15.09
C GLN A 80 3.82 -6.24 -15.05
N GLN A 81 4.19 -7.15 -15.97
CA GLN A 81 5.55 -7.65 -16.08
C GLN A 81 6.56 -6.54 -16.36
N THR A 82 6.24 -5.66 -17.31
CA THR A 82 7.06 -4.49 -17.67
C THR A 82 7.22 -3.56 -16.47
N LYS A 83 6.11 -3.20 -15.82
CA LYS A 83 6.08 -2.31 -14.67
C LYS A 83 6.90 -2.86 -13.50
N LEU A 84 6.66 -4.10 -13.10
CA LEU A 84 7.40 -4.73 -12.01
C LEU A 84 8.88 -4.85 -12.33
N SER A 85 9.24 -5.19 -13.58
CA SER A 85 10.65 -5.25 -14.00
C SER A 85 11.36 -3.89 -13.98
N GLN A 86 10.63 -2.79 -14.18
CA GLN A 86 11.18 -1.44 -14.02
C GLN A 86 11.33 -1.08 -12.55
N GLN A 87 10.35 -1.43 -11.72
CA GLN A 87 10.38 -1.18 -10.28
C GLN A 87 11.48 -1.99 -9.60
N THR A 88 11.67 -3.28 -9.94
CA THR A 88 12.73 -4.11 -9.33
C THR A 88 14.11 -3.53 -9.55
N LYS A 89 14.39 -2.91 -10.71
CA LYS A 89 15.68 -2.23 -10.98
C LYS A 89 16.01 -1.10 -10.00
N LYS A 90 15.01 -0.54 -9.31
CA LYS A 90 15.19 0.50 -8.28
C LYS A 90 15.60 -0.09 -6.93
N PHE A 91 15.58 -1.42 -6.80
CA PHE A 91 16.01 -2.16 -5.63
C PHE A 91 17.23 -3.02 -6.02
N GLY A 92 18.25 -3.08 -5.16
CA GLY A 92 19.36 -4.01 -5.37
C GLY A 92 18.93 -5.46 -5.09
N GLU A 93 19.65 -6.44 -5.64
CA GLU A 93 19.33 -7.88 -5.53
C GLU A 93 19.13 -8.35 -4.08
N SER A 94 19.95 -7.90 -3.13
CA SER A 94 19.83 -8.28 -1.71
C SER A 94 18.75 -7.49 -0.95
N LYS A 95 18.25 -6.38 -1.51
CA LYS A 95 17.44 -5.40 -0.78
C LYS A 95 15.99 -5.85 -0.59
N LEU A 96 15.42 -6.55 -1.57
CA LEU A 96 14.02 -7.01 -1.51
C LEU A 96 13.81 -8.07 -0.43
N LYS A 97 14.78 -8.98 -0.24
CA LYS A 97 14.74 -10.00 0.81
C LYS A 97 14.81 -9.37 2.21
N ASN A 98 15.77 -8.47 2.42
CA ASN A 98 15.92 -7.77 3.70
C ASN A 98 14.68 -6.92 4.00
N LEU A 99 14.15 -6.23 3.00
CA LEU A 99 12.92 -5.44 3.16
C LEU A 99 11.73 -6.30 3.56
N LEU A 100 11.60 -7.51 3.02
CA LEU A 100 10.53 -8.44 3.42
C LEU A 100 10.65 -8.82 4.89
N GLU A 101 11.86 -9.14 5.35
CA GLU A 101 12.13 -9.46 6.75
C GLU A 101 11.83 -8.28 7.67
N GLU A 102 12.28 -7.08 7.30
CA GLU A 102 12.04 -5.87 8.07
C GLU A 102 10.56 -5.51 8.20
N LEU A 103 9.78 -5.65 7.11
CA LEU A 103 8.34 -5.43 7.15
C LEU A 103 7.63 -6.53 7.95
N TYR A 104 8.08 -7.78 7.88
CA TYR A 104 7.53 -8.85 8.71
C TYR A 104 7.77 -8.60 10.21
N LEU A 105 8.98 -8.15 10.58
CA LEU A 105 9.29 -7.75 11.95
C LEU A 105 8.45 -6.55 12.39
N LEU A 106 8.25 -5.57 11.52
CA LEU A 106 7.37 -4.42 11.81
C LEU A 106 5.94 -4.88 12.10
N ASP A 107 5.37 -5.75 11.26
CA ASP A 107 4.02 -6.30 11.47
C ASP A 107 3.88 -7.01 12.81
N LYS A 108 4.87 -7.85 13.15
CA LYS A 108 4.92 -8.53 14.44
C LYS A 108 4.93 -7.52 15.60
N ARG A 109 5.83 -6.53 15.56
CA ARG A 109 6.01 -5.54 16.62
C ARG A 109 4.78 -4.67 16.83
N VAL A 110 4.07 -4.32 15.74
CA VAL A 110 2.80 -3.60 15.85
C VAL A 110 1.72 -4.47 16.49
N LYS A 111 1.58 -5.72 16.05
CA LYS A 111 0.57 -6.65 16.58
C LYS A 111 0.82 -7.10 18.02
N THR A 112 2.07 -7.07 18.48
CA THR A 112 2.42 -7.34 19.88
C THR A 112 2.37 -6.10 20.77
N GLY A 113 2.03 -4.93 20.22
CA GLY A 113 1.95 -3.66 20.96
C GLY A 113 3.30 -3.02 21.26
N GLU A 114 4.39 -3.48 20.65
CA GLU A 114 5.72 -2.85 20.78
C GLU A 114 5.84 -1.55 19.98
N ILE A 115 5.05 -1.39 18.92
CA ILE A 115 4.97 -0.20 18.08
C ILE A 115 3.51 0.18 17.93
N ASP A 116 3.23 1.49 17.98
CA ASP A 116 1.91 2.04 17.70
C ASP A 116 1.48 1.76 16.23
N ALA A 117 0.24 1.30 16.05
CA ALA A 117 -0.32 1.03 14.73
C ALA A 117 -0.35 2.28 13.83
N ASP A 118 -0.48 3.47 14.40
CA ASP A 118 -0.48 4.74 13.65
C ASP A 118 0.88 5.04 13.01
N LEU A 119 1.97 4.52 13.59
CA LEU A 119 3.32 4.68 13.05
C LEU A 119 3.67 3.62 11.99
N MET A 120 2.89 2.55 11.89
CA MET A 120 3.16 1.39 11.03
C MET A 120 3.42 1.80 9.58
N ILE A 121 2.53 2.61 9.01
CA ILE A 121 2.56 2.95 7.58
C ILE A 121 3.72 3.89 7.26
N THR A 122 3.95 4.87 8.12
CA THR A 122 5.08 5.79 7.97
C THR A 122 6.41 5.04 8.04
N ILE A 123 6.59 4.14 9.02
CA ILE A 123 7.81 3.33 9.14
C ILE A 123 7.96 2.41 7.93
N ALA A 124 6.88 1.77 7.47
CA ALA A 124 6.91 0.91 6.29
C ALA A 124 7.31 1.68 5.02
N ILE A 125 6.77 2.88 4.81
CA ILE A 125 7.13 3.76 3.69
C ILE A 125 8.62 4.07 3.72
N GLU A 126 9.15 4.49 4.87
CA GLU A 126 10.56 4.85 4.99
C GLU A 126 11.48 3.65 4.74
N LYS A 127 11.13 2.46 5.25
CA LYS A 127 11.86 1.22 4.95
C LYS A 127 11.89 0.92 3.46
N VAL A 128 10.77 1.13 2.76
CA VAL A 128 10.69 0.87 1.32
C VAL A 128 11.42 1.95 0.52
N LEU A 129 11.44 3.22 0.95
CA LEU A 129 12.04 4.33 0.20
C LEU A 129 13.56 4.43 0.37
N CYS A 130 14.09 4.14 1.56
CA CYS A 130 15.53 4.06 1.82
C CYS A 130 16.23 3.02 0.94
#